data_AF-A0A7C7ZNN4-F1
#
_entry.id   AF-A0A7C7ZNN4-F1
#
_cell.length_a   1.000
_cell.length_b   1.000
_cell.length_c   1.000
_cell.angle_alpha   90.00
_cell.angle_beta   90.00
_cell.angle_gamma   90.00
#
_symmetry.space_group_name_H-M   'P 1'
#
loop_
_entity.id
_entity.type
_entity.pdbx_description
1 polymer ?
#
loop_
_entity_poly.entity_id
_entity_poly.type
_entity_poly.pdbx_seq_one_letter_code
_entity_poly.pdbx_strand_id
1 'polypeptide(L)' 'DEVLEARAKHYGLSVKEYKTNNVMKVEVNSADVAELAAEMCGVLFSKTTAAQVPVDGGNDRVI' A
#
# COMPACT_ATOMS: atom_id res chain seq x y z
N ASP A 1 13.21 -4.65 12.02
CA ASP A 1 14.06 -5.23 10.95
C ASP A 1 13.95 -6.75 10.84
N GLU A 2 14.13 -7.51 11.93
CA GLU A 2 14.07 -8.98 11.90
C GLU A 2 12.79 -9.58 11.28
N VAL A 3 11.61 -9.03 11.58
CA VAL A 3 10.33 -9.50 11.01
C VAL A 3 10.26 -9.28 9.50
N LEU A 4 10.78 -8.14 9.02
CA LEU A 4 10.80 -7.77 7.61
C LEU A 4 11.78 -8.65 6.84
N GLU A 5 12.96 -8.89 7.42
CA GLU A 5 13.96 -9.79 6.88
C GLU A 5 13.45 -11.23 6.80
N ALA A 6 12.81 -11.73 7.86
CA ALA A 6 12.23 -13.07 7.87
C ALA A 6 11.16 -13.25 6.78
N ARG A 7 10.28 -12.26 6.60
CA ARG A 7 9.27 -12.27 5.54
C ARG A 7 9.89 -12.20 4.15
N ALA A 8 10.82 -11.27 3.92
CA ALA A 8 11.51 -11.16 2.64
C ALA A 8 12.22 -12.47 2.27
N LYS A 9 12.94 -13.07 3.22
CA LYS A 9 13.62 -14.37 3.07
C LYS A 9 12.64 -15.50 2.75
N HIS A 10 11.46 -15.54 3.39
CA HIS A 10 10.42 -16.53 3.10
C HIS A 10 9.96 -16.47 1.62
N TYR A 11 9.97 -15.28 1.02
CA TYR A 11 9.64 -15.10 -0.40
C TYR A 11 10.86 -15.16 -1.33
N GLY A 12 12.06 -15.42 -0.80
CA GLY A 12 13.31 -15.40 -1.59
C GLY A 12 13.68 -14.01 -2.12
N LEU A 13 13.22 -12.94 -1.45
CA LEU A 13 13.44 -11.55 -1.83
C LEU A 13 14.38 -10.85 -0.85
N SER A 14 15.06 -9.81 -1.31
CA SER A 14 15.65 -8.80 -0.41
C SER A 14 14.55 -7.98 0.27
N VAL A 15 14.87 -7.33 1.39
CA VAL A 15 13.92 -6.45 2.10
C VAL A 15 13.41 -5.32 1.18
N LYS A 16 14.27 -4.78 0.32
CA LYS A 16 13.89 -3.75 -0.65
C LYS A 16 12.89 -4.29 -1.66
N GLU A 17 13.20 -5.43 -2.29
CA GLU A 17 12.30 -6.06 -3.26
C GLU A 17 10.96 -6.42 -2.63
N TYR A 18 10.97 -6.92 -1.39
CA TYR A 18 9.75 -7.23 -0.64
C TYR A 18 8.89 -6.00 -0.39
N LYS A 19 9.50 -4.87 0.01
CA LYS A 19 8.80 -3.59 0.24
C LYS A 19 8.21 -2.97 -1.03
N THR A 20 8.84 -3.21 -2.17
CA THR A 20 8.39 -2.73 -3.48
C THR A 20 7.71 -3.82 -4.30
N ASN A 21 7.23 -4.90 -3.68
CA ASN A 21 6.62 -6.03 -4.38
C ASN A 21 5.14 -5.76 -4.72
N ASN A 22 4.92 -4.74 -5.54
CA ASN A 22 3.65 -4.36 -6.13
C ASN A 22 3.83 -4.04 -7.62
N VAL A 23 2.74 -3.81 -8.34
CA VAL A 23 2.77 -3.52 -9.78
C VAL A 23 3.59 -2.28 -10.08
N MET A 24 3.42 -1.24 -9.27
CA MET A 24 4.08 0.06 -9.47
C MET A 24 5.56 0.06 -9.07
N LYS A 25 6.06 -1.00 -8.41
CA LYS A 25 7.43 -1.13 -7.90
C LYS A 25 7.85 0.00 -6.96
N VAL A 26 6.92 0.48 -6.14
CA VAL A 26 7.13 1.56 -5.16
C VAL A 26 6.96 1.05 -3.73
N GLU A 27 7.63 1.68 -2.76
CA GLU A 27 7.35 1.41 -1.34
C GLU A 27 6.14 2.25 -0.92
N VAL A 28 5.13 1.61 -0.34
CA VAL A 28 3.97 2.31 0.24
C VAL A 28 4.23 2.54 1.72
N ASN A 29 4.07 3.80 2.13
CA ASN A 29 4.31 4.25 3.48
C ASN A 29 3.01 4.76 4.13
N SER A 30 3.06 5.04 5.44
CA SER A 30 1.89 5.52 6.18
C SER A 30 1.44 6.93 5.77
N ALA A 31 2.33 7.75 5.22
CA ALA A 31 1.97 9.07 4.71
C ALA A 31 1.11 8.96 3.44
N ASP A 32 1.38 8.01 2.56
CA ASP A 32 0.54 7.77 1.36
C ASP A 32 -0.91 7.44 1.76
N VAL A 33 -1.09 6.62 2.80
CA VAL A 33 -2.41 6.28 3.35
C VAL A 33 -3.06 7.49 4.02
N ALA A 34 -2.28 8.26 4.79
CA ALA A 34 -2.78 9.44 5.49
C ALA A 34 -3.23 10.54 4.51
N GLU A 35 -2.52 10.73 3.40
CA GLU A 35 -2.85 11.72 2.38
C GLU A 35 -4.20 11.40 1.75
N LEU A 36 -4.41 10.16 1.27
CA LEU A 36 -5.71 9.76 0.72
C LEU A 36 -6.83 9.90 1.76
N ALA A 37 -6.59 9.48 3.01
CA ALA A 37 -7.58 9.61 4.07
C ALA A 37 -7.98 11.07 4.31
N ALA A 38 -7.02 12.00 4.30
CA ALA A 38 -7.27 13.43 4.43
C ALA A 38 -8.04 13.99 3.22
N GLU A 39 -7.65 13.62 2.00
CA GLU A 39 -8.35 14.02 0.77
C GLU A 39 -9.82 13.55 0.75
N MET A 40 -10.07 12.32 1.23
CA MET A 40 -11.42 11.76 1.33
C MET A 40 -12.34 12.49 2.31
N CYS A 41 -11.80 13.32 3.21
CA CYS A 41 -12.60 14.22 4.05
C CYS A 41 -13.06 15.49 3.32
N GLY A 42 -12.64 15.70 2.06
CA GLY A 42 -13.02 16.85 1.25
C GLY A 42 -14.45 16.78 0.68
N VAL A 43 -14.98 17.93 0.25
CA VAL A 43 -16.36 18.06 -0.27
C VAL A 43 -16.63 17.21 -1.51
N LEU A 44 -15.60 16.87 -2.28
CA LEU A 44 -15.70 15.98 -3.44
C LEU A 44 -16.21 14.58 -3.06
N PHE A 45 -15.91 14.14 -1.84
CA PHE A 45 -16.33 12.84 -1.31
C PHE A 45 -17.56 12.94 -0.38
N SER A 46 -18.25 14.09 -0.33
CA SER A 46 -19.39 14.33 0.58
C SER A 46 -20.60 13.41 0.40
N LYS A 47 -20.66 12.67 -0.72
CA LYS A 47 -21.70 11.68 -1.04
C LYS A 47 -21.13 10.27 -1.22
N THR A 48 -19.87 10.05 -0.88
CA THR A 48 -19.22 8.75 -0.92
C THR A 48 -19.37 8.09 0.44
N THR A 49 -19.89 6.87 0.49
CA THR A 49 -19.98 6.07 1.70
C THR A 49 -19.69 4.61 1.35
N ALA A 50 -19.10 3.87 2.30
CA ALA A 50 -18.72 2.47 2.15
C ALA A 50 -17.79 2.13 0.96
N ALA A 51 -17.18 3.13 0.31
CA ALA A 51 -16.19 2.92 -0.72
C ALA A 51 -14.88 2.39 -0.12
N GLN A 52 -14.23 1.47 -0.82
CA GLN A 52 -12.90 0.98 -0.50
C GLN A 52 -11.96 1.42 -1.61
N VAL A 53 -10.91 2.16 -1.25
CA VAL A 53 -9.87 2.61 -2.19
C VAL A 53 -8.53 2.06 -1.69
N PRO A 54 -7.94 1.04 -2.36
CA PRO A 54 -6.69 0.46 -1.93
C PRO A 54 -5.51 1.41 -2.16
N VAL A 55 -4.60 1.46 -1.19
CA VAL A 55 -3.32 2.17 -1.27
C VAL A 55 -2.21 1.13 -1.08
N ASP A 56 -1.91 0.37 -2.12
CA ASP A 56 -1.00 -0.79 -2.06
C ASP A 56 0.01 -0.87 -3.21
N GLY A 57 0.03 0.15 -4.10
CA GLY A 57 0.86 0.16 -5.31
C GLY A 57 0.44 -0.88 -6.36
N GLY A 58 -0.74 -1.49 -6.18
CA GLY A 58 -1.27 -2.57 -7.02
C GLY A 58 -0.82 -3.95 -6.54
N ASN A 59 -1.72 -4.68 -5.88
CA ASN A 59 -1.53 -6.09 -5.54
C ASN A 59 -1.93 -7.01 -6.71
N ASP A 60 -0.97 -7.74 -7.28
CA ASP A 60 -1.15 -8.67 -8.41
C ASP A 60 -2.25 -9.75 -8.19
N ARG A 61 -2.67 -10.00 -6.95
CA ARG A 61 -3.71 -10.99 -6.63
C ARG A 61 -5.13 -10.44 -6.61
N VAL A 62 -5.27 -9.11 -6.60
CA VAL A 62 -6.56 -8.43 -6.40
C VAL A 62 -7.02 -7.71 -7.66
N ILE A 63 -6.08 -7.22 -8.47
CA ILE A 63 -6.34 -6.58 -9.75
C ILE A 63 -6.66 -7.58 -10.87
#